data_AF-A0A846SWY6-F1
#
_entry.id   AF-A0A846SWY6-F1
#
_cell.length_a   1.000
_cell.length_b   1.000
_cell.length_c   1.000
_cell.angle_alpha   90.00
_cell.angle_beta   90.00
_cell.angle_gamma   90.00
#
_symmetry.space_group_name_H-M   'P 1'
#
loop_
_entity.id
_entity.type
_entity.pdbx_description
1 polymer ?
#
loop_
_entity_poly.entity_id
_entity_poly.type
_entity_poly.pdbx_seq_one_letter_code
_entity_poly.pdbx_strand_id
1 'polypeptide(L)'
;MCDLHSSVLNIVQDLQDASQNHLAAPRKPLCVAGSLKDNPRLAPRFLPLLAQTTPQKPAATVRKKFWELDHFYHCSVIGTCLTLAELRQIQRRLGGLVQGADSDYDLHRAFVSAAREATPASRLIHKHLERKYKPAIQQLGKAQSAEEFAAFWDAALATGEVAGAYWALITQPGAPMSLLDRIYGEIHMLSHLSGASIRVDMQELNRLKRRCPELERQLAEAQIIMRRRLAEQQEIIGALNTRLALTVETERKLQAAEARLTMLEEQTQATQLSAEVESLTSQLSAERDRR
;
A
#
# COMPACT_ATOMS: atom_id res chain seq x y z
N MET A 1 30.37 -5.68 -28.71
CA MET A 1 29.77 -6.40 -27.56
C MET A 1 29.89 -5.64 -26.22
N CYS A 2 30.45 -4.41 -26.17
CA CYS A 2 30.60 -3.66 -24.90
C CYS A 2 29.43 -2.70 -24.56
N ASP A 3 28.66 -2.23 -25.55
CA ASP A 3 27.69 -1.14 -25.31
C ASP A 3 26.34 -1.61 -24.77
N LEU A 4 25.89 -2.83 -25.10
CA LEU A 4 24.65 -3.38 -24.53
C LEU A 4 24.80 -3.77 -23.06
N HIS A 5 26.00 -4.17 -22.62
CA HIS A 5 26.22 -4.56 -21.23
C HIS A 5 26.17 -3.34 -20.29
N SER A 6 26.72 -2.20 -20.72
CA SER A 6 26.64 -0.93 -19.96
C SER A 6 25.21 -0.39 -19.87
N SER A 7 24.40 -0.54 -20.93
CA SER A 7 23.02 -0.04 -20.93
C SER A 7 22.10 -0.84 -19.98
N VAL A 8 22.29 -2.15 -19.90
CA VAL A 8 21.52 -3.01 -19.00
C VAL A 8 21.94 -2.82 -17.53
N LEU A 9 23.23 -2.61 -17.26
CA LEU A 9 23.70 -2.31 -15.91
C LEU A 9 23.13 -0.97 -15.38
N ASN A 10 23.09 0.07 -16.21
CA ASN A 10 22.54 1.37 -15.79
C ASN A 10 21.04 1.31 -15.46
N ILE A 11 20.25 0.54 -16.21
CA ILE A 11 18.80 0.37 -15.95
C ILE A 11 18.57 -0.41 -14.64
N VAL A 12 19.39 -1.40 -14.34
CA VAL A 12 19.30 -2.17 -13.09
C VAL A 12 19.72 -1.31 -11.89
N GLN A 13 20.74 -0.46 -12.06
CA GLN A 13 21.19 0.48 -11.04
C GLN A 13 20.11 1.54 -10.73
N ASP A 14 19.50 2.14 -11.76
CA ASP A 14 18.43 3.15 -11.60
C ASP A 14 17.17 2.59 -10.93
N LEU A 15 16.84 1.32 -11.19
CA LEU A 15 15.71 0.63 -10.53
C LEU A 15 16.02 0.27 -9.07
N GLN A 16 17.28 -0.02 -8.74
CA GLN A 16 17.73 -0.26 -7.37
C GLN A 16 17.75 1.03 -6.55
N ASP A 17 18.19 2.15 -7.14
CA ASP A 17 18.23 3.46 -6.48
C ASP A 17 16.82 4.04 -6.27
N ALA A 18 15.88 3.79 -7.20
CA ALA A 18 14.48 4.15 -7.04
C ALA A 18 13.77 3.32 -5.93
N SER A 19 14.18 2.06 -5.74
CA SER A 19 13.66 1.18 -4.69
C SER A 19 14.20 1.56 -3.31
N GLN A 20 15.48 1.94 -3.22
CA GLN A 20 16.11 2.36 -1.96
C GLN A 20 15.61 3.73 -1.46
N ASN A 21 15.29 4.66 -2.36
CA ASN A 21 14.74 5.98 -1.99
C ASN A 21 13.29 5.93 -1.47
N HIS A 22 12.53 4.86 -1.74
CA HIS A 22 11.17 4.69 -1.19
C HIS A 22 11.13 4.04 0.21
N LEU A 23 12.25 3.46 0.68
CA LEU A 23 12.35 2.77 1.96
C LEU A 23 13.00 3.61 3.08
N ALA A 24 13.50 4.81 2.77
CA ALA A 24 14.26 5.65 3.69
C ALA A 24 13.59 6.98 4.08
N ALA A 25 12.27 7.06 4.07
CA ALA A 25 11.57 8.18 4.72
C ALA A 25 11.36 7.85 6.21
N PRO A 26 12.04 8.53 7.16
CA PRO A 26 11.80 8.28 8.57
C PRO A 26 10.36 8.71 8.89
N ARG A 27 9.50 7.76 9.24
CA ARG A 27 8.21 8.06 9.86
C ARG A 27 8.50 8.78 11.18
N LYS A 28 8.39 10.11 11.17
CA LYS A 28 8.45 10.90 12.40
C LYS A 28 7.38 10.35 13.35
N PRO A 29 7.72 9.98 14.59
CA PRO A 29 6.70 9.68 15.57
C PRO A 29 5.85 10.95 15.75
N LEU A 30 4.51 10.82 15.65
CA LEU A 30 3.61 11.89 16.06
C LEU A 30 3.78 12.07 17.58
N CYS A 31 4.73 12.90 17.99
CA CYS A 31 4.81 13.43 19.33
C CYS A 31 3.63 14.39 19.54
N VAL A 32 2.51 13.86 20.01
CA VAL A 32 1.50 14.66 20.71
C VAL A 32 2.00 14.87 22.14
N ALA A 33 3.05 15.66 22.28
CA ALA A 33 3.57 16.11 23.56
C ALA A 33 4.04 17.57 23.42
N GLY A 34 3.11 18.42 23.02
CA GLY A 34 3.25 19.87 23.17
C GLY A 34 2.56 20.27 24.47
N SER A 35 3.35 20.45 25.53
CA SER A 35 2.92 21.10 26.77
C SER A 35 2.32 22.47 26.41
N LEU A 36 0.98 22.57 26.49
CA LEU A 36 0.27 23.84 26.45
C LEU A 36 0.57 24.57 27.75
N LYS A 37 1.73 25.21 27.81
CA LYS A 37 1.96 26.31 28.75
C LYS A 37 1.09 27.47 28.29
N ASP A 38 0.31 27.99 29.24
CA ASP A 38 -0.62 29.09 29.10
C ASP A 38 -0.12 30.18 28.14
N ASN A 39 -0.80 30.34 27.01
CA ASN A 39 -0.59 31.47 26.11
C ASN A 39 -1.90 32.27 25.99
N PRO A 40 -2.05 33.38 26.74
CA PRO A 40 -3.30 34.12 26.80
C PRO A 40 -3.37 35.10 25.62
N ARG A 41 -3.56 34.61 24.39
CA ARG A 41 -3.67 35.50 23.21
C ARG A 41 -4.29 34.88 21.96
N LEU A 42 -5.40 34.17 22.11
CA LEU A 42 -6.32 33.88 21.00
C LEU A 42 -7.77 34.04 21.48
N ALA A 43 -8.17 35.29 21.75
CA ALA A 43 -9.59 35.63 21.78
C ALA A 43 -10.02 35.92 20.34
N PRO A 44 -10.88 35.11 19.70
CA PRO A 44 -11.38 35.45 18.37
C PRO A 44 -12.26 36.70 18.49
N ARG A 45 -11.90 37.74 17.73
CA ARG A 45 -12.53 39.07 17.68
C ARG A 45 -13.86 39.07 16.90
N PHE A 46 -14.64 38.00 17.03
CA PHE A 46 -15.96 37.81 16.43
C PHE A 46 -16.84 37.05 17.42
N LEU A 47 -17.33 37.72 18.47
CA LEU A 47 -18.53 37.38 19.25
C LEU A 47 -18.70 38.46 20.34
N PRO A 48 -19.93 38.96 20.61
CA PRO A 48 -20.16 39.87 21.72
C PRO A 48 -19.97 39.13 23.04
N LEU A 49 -19.35 39.83 24.00
CA LEU A 49 -19.07 39.36 25.36
C LEU A 49 -20.36 38.88 26.03
N LEU A 50 -20.53 37.55 26.16
CA LEU A 50 -21.60 37.00 26.98
C LEU A 50 -21.20 37.11 28.45
N ALA A 51 -22.01 37.85 29.19
CA ALA A 51 -21.92 38.02 30.63
C ALA A 51 -21.97 36.67 31.35
N GLN A 52 -21.12 36.53 32.37
CA GLN A 52 -21.05 35.33 33.17
C GLN A 52 -22.14 35.28 34.26
N THR A 53 -22.38 34.03 34.67
CA THR A 53 -22.96 33.54 35.94
C THR A 53 -24.48 33.46 36.07
N THR A 54 -24.94 32.22 36.18
CA THR A 54 -26.12 31.85 36.98
C THR A 54 -25.73 30.74 37.97
N PRO A 55 -26.45 30.62 39.10
CA PRO A 55 -26.04 29.79 40.23
C PRO A 55 -26.17 28.31 39.92
N GLN A 56 -25.15 27.54 40.32
CA GLN A 56 -25.05 26.11 40.11
C GLN A 56 -26.11 25.38 40.94
N LYS A 57 -27.09 24.78 40.25
CA LYS A 57 -28.11 23.88 40.81
C LYS A 57 -27.41 22.68 41.48
N PRO A 58 -27.95 22.10 42.57
CA PRO A 58 -27.31 20.98 43.27
C PRO A 58 -26.91 19.87 42.30
N ALA A 59 -25.70 19.33 42.46
CA ALA A 59 -25.18 18.28 41.60
C ALA A 59 -26.16 17.10 41.59
N ALA A 60 -26.75 16.83 40.42
CA ALA A 60 -27.55 15.62 40.24
C ALA A 60 -26.66 14.42 40.55
N THR A 61 -27.11 13.48 41.36
CA THR A 61 -26.33 12.29 41.71
C THR A 61 -26.38 11.21 40.62
N VAL A 62 -27.17 11.43 39.56
CA VAL A 62 -27.50 10.45 38.53
C VAL A 62 -26.95 10.88 37.19
N ARG A 63 -26.25 9.97 36.49
CA ARG A 63 -25.74 10.18 35.13
C ARG A 63 -26.86 10.59 34.16
N LYS A 64 -26.58 11.61 33.34
CA LYS A 64 -27.52 12.13 32.35
C LYS A 64 -27.93 11.04 31.35
N LYS A 65 -29.19 11.03 30.96
CA LYS A 65 -29.70 10.22 29.87
C LYS A 65 -29.31 10.82 28.53
N PHE A 66 -29.30 9.99 27.48
CA PHE A 66 -28.89 10.44 26.15
C PHE A 66 -29.73 11.63 25.63
N TRP A 67 -31.04 11.59 25.88
CA TRP A 67 -31.99 12.65 25.52
C TRP A 67 -31.99 13.84 26.48
N GLU A 68 -31.20 13.81 27.55
CA GLU A 68 -31.01 14.94 28.48
C GLU A 68 -29.74 15.74 28.14
N LEU A 69 -28.95 15.27 27.18
CA LEU A 69 -27.79 16.00 26.68
C LEU A 69 -28.23 17.16 25.80
N ASP A 70 -27.42 18.22 25.76
CA ASP A 70 -27.66 19.32 24.85
C ASP A 70 -27.58 18.86 23.39
N HIS A 71 -28.36 19.52 22.54
CA HIS A 71 -28.56 19.17 21.14
C HIS A 71 -27.28 18.99 20.33
N PHE A 72 -26.25 19.78 20.63
CA PHE A 72 -24.97 19.75 19.92
C PHE A 72 -24.15 18.48 20.20
N TYR A 73 -24.43 17.74 21.27
CA TYR A 73 -23.79 16.45 21.57
C TYR A 73 -24.38 15.29 20.74
N HIS A 74 -25.60 15.38 20.23
CA HIS A 74 -26.23 14.21 19.61
C HIS A 74 -25.50 13.74 18.36
N CYS A 75 -25.08 14.68 17.50
CA CYS A 75 -24.31 14.37 16.30
C CYS A 75 -22.95 13.75 16.64
N SER A 76 -22.21 14.33 17.59
CA SER A 76 -20.90 13.81 18.00
C SER A 76 -21.00 12.45 18.68
N VAL A 77 -22.00 12.22 19.53
CA VAL A 77 -22.23 10.92 20.16
C VAL A 77 -22.62 9.87 19.12
N ILE A 78 -23.54 10.18 18.21
CA ILE A 78 -23.95 9.22 17.18
C ILE A 78 -22.82 8.93 16.20
N GLY A 79 -22.03 9.93 15.82
CA GLY A 79 -20.91 9.78 14.88
C GLY A 79 -19.67 9.11 15.50
N THR A 80 -19.41 9.31 16.79
CA THR A 80 -18.19 8.83 17.44
C THR A 80 -18.43 7.53 18.23
N CYS A 81 -19.56 7.43 18.93
CA CYS A 81 -19.80 6.35 19.89
C CYS A 81 -20.52 5.15 19.27
N LEU A 82 -21.10 5.30 18.07
CA LEU A 82 -21.84 4.25 17.36
C LEU A 82 -21.25 4.04 15.96
N THR A 83 -21.12 2.78 15.58
CA THR A 83 -20.82 2.40 14.20
C THR A 83 -22.10 2.42 13.36
N LEU A 84 -21.95 2.57 12.04
CA LEU A 84 -23.08 2.46 11.10
C LEU A 84 -23.78 1.10 11.20
N ALA A 85 -23.02 0.02 11.44
CA ALA A 85 -23.57 -1.32 11.64
C ALA A 85 -24.47 -1.40 12.88
N GLU A 86 -24.05 -0.78 13.99
CA GLU A 86 -24.85 -0.68 15.21
C GLU A 86 -26.12 0.16 15.00
N LEU A 87 -26.03 1.30 14.29
CA LEU A 87 -27.20 2.12 13.96
C LEU A 87 -28.22 1.33 13.11
N ARG A 88 -27.76 0.62 12.08
CA ARG A 88 -28.62 -0.25 11.25
C ARG A 88 -29.22 -1.39 12.08
N GLN A 89 -28.50 -1.94 13.06
CA GLN A 89 -29.05 -2.95 13.96
C GLN A 89 -30.14 -2.38 14.87
N ILE A 90 -29.96 -1.17 15.40
CA ILE A 90 -30.96 -0.48 16.22
C ILE A 90 -32.19 -0.15 15.38
N GLN A 91 -32.03 0.31 14.14
CA GLN A 91 -33.13 0.58 13.20
C GLN A 91 -33.99 -0.67 12.99
N ARG A 92 -33.37 -1.82 12.71
CA ARG A 92 -34.07 -3.11 12.56
C ARG A 92 -34.87 -3.49 13.81
N ARG A 93 -34.32 -3.26 15.01
CA ARG A 93 -35.01 -3.55 16.28
C ARG A 93 -36.22 -2.66 16.54
N LEU A 94 -36.26 -1.47 15.97
CA LEU A 94 -37.37 -0.52 16.10
C LEU A 94 -38.53 -0.84 15.15
N GLY A 95 -38.47 -1.94 14.40
CA GLY A 95 -39.45 -2.26 13.37
C GLY A 95 -39.33 -1.36 12.12
N GLY A 96 -38.24 -0.60 12.00
CA GLY A 96 -37.93 0.14 10.79
C GLY A 96 -37.70 -0.86 9.66
N LEU A 97 -38.60 -0.86 8.68
CA LEU A 97 -38.29 -1.37 7.35
C LEU A 97 -37.11 -0.52 6.86
N VAL A 98 -36.03 -1.16 6.40
CA VAL A 98 -35.04 -0.49 5.55
C VAL A 98 -35.79 -0.18 4.25
N GLN A 99 -36.56 0.91 4.25
CA GLN A 99 -37.11 1.48 3.03
C GLN A 99 -35.87 1.84 2.19
N GLY A 100 -35.83 1.34 0.94
CA GLY A 100 -34.69 1.33 0.03
C GLY A 100 -33.53 2.30 0.31
N ALA A 101 -32.29 1.78 0.31
CA ALA A 101 -31.04 2.52 0.16
C ALA A 101 -30.93 3.86 0.92
N ASP A 102 -31.42 3.97 2.16
CA ASP A 102 -31.11 5.11 3.02
C ASP A 102 -29.58 5.29 3.07
N SER A 103 -29.11 6.46 2.65
CA SER A 103 -27.70 6.81 2.73
C SER A 103 -27.25 6.77 4.19
N ASP A 104 -25.96 6.53 4.44
CA ASP A 104 -25.41 6.58 5.80
C ASP A 104 -25.69 7.92 6.49
N TYR A 105 -25.79 9.00 5.70
CA TYR A 105 -26.17 10.33 6.17
C TYR A 105 -27.65 10.41 6.61
N ASP A 106 -28.58 9.86 5.83
CA ASP A 106 -30.01 9.88 6.18
C ASP A 106 -30.28 9.08 7.46
N LEU A 107 -29.63 7.93 7.59
CA LEU A 107 -29.68 7.12 8.80
C LEU A 107 -29.15 7.90 10.01
N HIS A 108 -27.98 8.54 9.89
CA HIS A 108 -27.39 9.35 10.94
C HIS A 108 -28.32 10.50 11.33
N ARG A 109 -28.84 11.26 10.36
CA ARG A 109 -29.76 12.38 10.57
C ARG A 109 -31.03 11.95 11.29
N ALA A 110 -31.62 10.81 10.92
CA ALA A 110 -32.82 10.27 11.56
C ALA A 110 -32.57 9.98 13.04
N PHE A 111 -31.44 9.34 13.39
CA PHE A 111 -31.09 9.07 14.78
C PHE A 111 -30.74 10.33 15.57
N VAL A 112 -30.08 11.32 14.97
CA VAL A 112 -29.81 12.62 15.60
C VAL A 112 -31.10 13.34 15.93
N SER A 113 -32.07 13.33 15.00
CA SER A 113 -33.39 13.92 15.25
C SER A 113 -34.13 13.19 16.38
N ALA A 114 -34.09 11.85 16.40
CA ALA A 114 -34.76 11.05 17.43
C ALA A 114 -34.09 11.13 18.82
N ALA A 115 -32.83 11.58 18.89
CA ALA A 115 -32.06 11.71 20.12
C ALA A 115 -32.51 12.87 21.03
N ARG A 116 -33.21 13.87 20.47
CA ARG A 116 -33.61 15.10 21.17
C ARG A 116 -34.65 14.88 22.27
N GLU A 117 -35.37 13.77 22.19
CA GLU A 117 -36.46 13.42 23.09
C GLU A 117 -36.35 11.97 23.55
N ALA A 118 -37.11 11.61 24.58
CA ALA A 118 -37.12 10.27 25.17
C ALA A 118 -37.90 9.24 24.32
N THR A 119 -37.53 9.11 23.04
CA THR A 119 -38.07 8.19 22.05
C THR A 119 -37.63 6.74 22.28
N PRO A 120 -38.31 5.74 21.68
CA PRO A 120 -37.83 4.35 21.69
C PRO A 120 -36.41 4.21 21.15
N ALA A 121 -36.06 5.00 20.12
CA ALA A 121 -34.72 5.01 19.52
C ALA A 121 -33.66 5.54 20.49
N SER A 122 -33.90 6.70 21.11
CA SER A 122 -32.94 7.30 22.06
C SER A 122 -32.76 6.43 23.32
N ARG A 123 -33.82 5.76 23.77
CA ARG A 123 -33.76 4.77 24.87
C ARG A 123 -32.95 3.53 24.51
N LEU A 124 -33.13 2.99 23.31
CA LEU A 124 -32.33 1.86 22.83
C LEU A 124 -30.85 2.24 22.66
N ILE A 125 -30.57 3.42 22.09
CA ILE A 125 -29.20 3.95 21.97
C ILE A 125 -28.59 4.12 23.36
N HIS A 126 -29.27 4.78 24.29
CA HIS A 126 -28.78 4.96 25.65
C HIS A 126 -28.44 3.61 26.29
N LYS A 127 -29.38 2.65 26.27
CA LYS A 127 -29.15 1.29 26.82
C LYS A 127 -27.98 0.59 26.13
N HIS A 128 -27.81 0.77 24.82
CA HIS A 128 -26.70 0.21 24.07
C HIS A 128 -25.37 0.81 24.51
N LEU A 129 -25.26 2.14 24.59
CA LEU A 129 -24.06 2.86 25.00
C LEU A 129 -23.66 2.56 26.45
N GLU A 130 -24.64 2.50 27.37
CA GLU A 130 -24.44 2.10 28.76
C GLU A 130 -23.81 0.71 28.89
N ARG A 131 -24.24 -0.22 28.04
CA ARG A 131 -23.69 -1.58 28.03
C ARG A 131 -22.33 -1.64 27.34
N LYS A 132 -22.18 -0.98 26.20
CA LYS A 132 -20.96 -0.98 25.37
C LYS A 132 -19.79 -0.37 26.11
N TYR A 133 -20.02 0.76 26.79
CA TYR A 133 -18.99 1.53 27.49
C TYR A 133 -19.01 1.33 29.01
N LYS A 134 -19.62 0.24 29.49
CA LYS A 134 -19.61 -0.12 30.91
C LYS A 134 -18.21 -0.08 31.55
N PRO A 135 -17.13 -0.59 30.91
CA PRO A 135 -15.79 -0.51 31.48
C PRO A 135 -15.31 0.93 31.70
N ALA A 136 -15.46 1.81 30.69
CA ALA A 136 -15.09 3.21 30.78
C ALA A 136 -15.89 3.97 31.84
N ILE A 137 -17.21 3.69 31.92
CA ILE A 137 -18.10 4.26 32.95
C ILE A 137 -17.64 3.84 34.36
N GLN A 138 -17.29 2.56 34.55
CA GLN A 138 -16.81 2.04 35.84
C GLN A 138 -15.44 2.61 36.23
N GLN A 139 -14.56 2.82 35.25
CA GLN A 139 -13.26 3.43 35.48
C GLN A 139 -13.39 4.90 35.89
N LEU A 140 -14.19 5.68 35.14
CA LEU A 140 -14.45 7.08 35.45
C LEU A 140 -15.16 7.26 36.80
N GLY A 141 -16.04 6.33 37.19
CA GLY A 141 -16.75 6.39 38.47
C GLY A 141 -15.85 6.40 39.71
N LYS A 142 -14.56 6.09 39.57
CA LYS A 142 -13.56 6.22 40.66
C LYS A 142 -13.06 7.65 40.84
N ALA A 143 -13.14 8.48 39.80
CA ALA A 143 -12.69 9.86 39.84
C ALA A 143 -13.67 10.74 40.62
N GLN A 144 -13.11 11.60 41.47
CA GLN A 144 -13.80 12.54 42.36
C GLN A 144 -13.41 14.00 42.11
N SER A 145 -12.37 14.24 41.30
CA SER A 145 -11.89 15.60 41.01
C SER A 145 -11.92 15.96 39.51
N ALA A 146 -11.88 17.26 39.23
CA ALA A 146 -11.80 17.78 37.87
C ALA A 146 -10.53 17.33 37.15
N GLU A 147 -9.41 17.27 37.89
CA GLU A 147 -8.10 16.83 37.41
C GLU A 147 -8.12 15.35 37.04
N GLU A 148 -8.80 14.51 37.83
CA GLU A 148 -8.94 13.08 37.55
C GLU A 148 -9.82 12.83 36.31
N PHE A 149 -10.87 13.64 36.11
CA PHE A 149 -11.66 13.59 34.87
C PHE A 149 -10.84 14.00 33.63
N ALA A 150 -10.01 15.04 33.75
CA ALA A 150 -9.12 15.46 32.68
C ALA A 150 -8.05 14.39 32.38
N ALA A 151 -7.41 13.82 33.41
CA ALA A 151 -6.42 12.75 33.25
C ALA A 151 -7.03 11.50 32.60
N PHE A 152 -8.26 11.14 32.95
CA PHE A 152 -8.99 10.04 32.31
C PHE A 152 -9.21 10.29 30.82
N TRP A 153 -9.58 11.52 30.44
CA TRP A 153 -9.73 11.91 29.05
C TRP A 153 -8.39 11.86 28.29
N ASP A 154 -7.35 12.48 28.85
CA ASP A 154 -6.03 12.57 28.23
C ASP A 154 -5.44 11.15 27.99
N ALA A 155 -5.64 10.22 28.93
CA ALA A 155 -5.25 8.83 28.76
C ALA A 155 -5.99 8.14 27.60
N ALA A 156 -7.31 8.36 27.47
CA ALA A 156 -8.09 7.80 26.36
C ALA A 156 -7.71 8.41 25.00
N LEU A 157 -7.34 9.70 24.98
CA LEU A 157 -6.85 10.35 23.77
C LEU A 157 -5.50 9.77 23.33
N ALA A 158 -4.60 9.49 24.28
CA ALA A 158 -3.30 8.89 24.00
C ALA A 158 -3.39 7.46 23.45
N THR A 159 -4.37 6.67 23.90
CA THR A 159 -4.59 5.29 23.42
C THR A 159 -5.49 5.21 22.19
N GLY A 160 -6.23 6.29 21.87
CA GLY A 160 -7.22 6.33 20.80
C GLY A 160 -8.59 5.76 21.19
N GLU A 161 -8.79 5.35 22.44
CA GLU A 161 -10.07 4.81 22.94
C GLU A 161 -11.05 5.92 23.36
N VAL A 162 -11.20 6.95 22.52
CA VAL A 162 -11.92 8.20 22.86
C VAL A 162 -13.44 8.01 23.01
N ALA A 163 -14.05 7.07 22.28
CA ALA A 163 -15.51 6.95 22.20
C ALA A 163 -16.16 6.59 23.55
N GLY A 164 -15.52 5.70 24.32
CA GLY A 164 -16.02 5.29 25.63
C GLY A 164 -15.79 6.34 26.71
N ALA A 165 -14.61 6.96 26.70
CA ALA A 165 -14.29 8.04 27.61
C ALA A 165 -15.21 9.26 27.39
N TYR A 166 -15.48 9.59 26.13
CA TYR A 166 -16.38 10.68 25.75
C TYR A 166 -17.79 10.45 26.30
N TRP A 167 -18.38 9.27 26.04
CA TRP A 167 -19.70 8.93 26.56
C TRP A 167 -19.76 8.98 28.09
N ALA A 168 -18.74 8.42 28.76
CA ALA A 168 -18.67 8.41 30.21
C ALA A 168 -18.65 9.84 30.78
N LEU A 169 -17.81 10.73 30.24
CA LEU A 169 -17.64 12.10 30.74
C LEU A 169 -18.86 13.00 30.49
N ILE A 170 -19.41 13.04 29.28
CA ILE A 170 -20.53 13.94 28.96
C ILE A 170 -21.81 13.61 29.72
N THR A 171 -21.92 12.37 30.20
CA THR A 171 -23.04 11.91 31.04
C THR A 171 -22.72 11.93 32.54
N GLN A 172 -21.46 12.15 32.93
CA GLN A 172 -21.03 12.12 34.32
C GLN A 172 -21.50 13.38 35.07
N PRO A 173 -22.18 13.23 36.21
CA PRO A 173 -22.51 14.37 37.04
C PRO A 173 -21.26 14.93 37.71
N GLY A 174 -21.17 16.25 37.83
CA GLY A 174 -20.02 16.92 38.42
C GLY A 174 -18.84 17.14 37.46
N ALA A 175 -18.91 16.65 36.21
CA ALA A 175 -17.94 17.02 35.19
C ALA A 175 -17.96 18.55 34.95
N PRO A 176 -16.82 19.26 35.10
CA PRO A 176 -16.77 20.70 34.90
C PRO A 176 -17.15 21.08 33.47
N MET A 177 -17.92 22.15 33.29
CA MET A 177 -18.33 22.62 31.96
C MET A 177 -17.14 22.98 31.07
N SER A 178 -16.07 23.53 31.64
CA SER A 178 -14.82 23.82 30.92
C SER A 178 -14.17 22.56 30.32
N LEU A 179 -14.22 21.44 31.04
CA LEU A 179 -13.74 20.15 30.54
C LEU A 179 -14.68 19.62 29.45
N LEU A 180 -15.99 19.70 29.65
CA LEU A 180 -16.97 19.24 28.65
C LEU A 180 -16.85 19.99 27.31
N ASP A 181 -16.61 21.31 27.36
CA ASP A 181 -16.37 22.13 26.17
C ASP A 181 -15.06 21.72 25.46
N ARG A 182 -13.98 21.52 26.23
CA ARG A 182 -12.70 21.02 25.70
C ARG A 182 -12.86 19.67 24.99
N ILE A 183 -13.43 18.66 25.64
CA ILE A 183 -13.56 17.31 25.05
C ILE A 183 -14.49 17.32 23.83
N TYR A 184 -15.53 18.17 23.84
CA TYR A 184 -16.39 18.35 22.66
C TYR A 184 -15.60 18.93 21.49
N GLY A 185 -14.82 19.99 21.72
CA GLY A 185 -13.97 20.61 20.71
C GLY A 185 -12.93 19.63 20.14
N GLU A 186 -12.31 18.81 21.00
CA GLU A 186 -11.34 17.81 20.55
C GLU A 186 -11.99 16.71 19.69
N ILE A 187 -13.15 16.16 20.08
CA ILE A 187 -13.91 15.20 19.25
C ILE A 187 -14.36 15.82 17.92
N HIS A 188 -14.80 17.07 17.95
CA HIS A 188 -15.19 17.81 16.75
C HIS A 188 -14.00 17.95 15.79
N MET A 189 -12.83 18.34 16.29
CA MET A 189 -11.62 18.45 15.48
C MET A 189 -11.10 17.11 14.99
N LEU A 190 -11.18 16.04 15.79
CA LEU A 190 -10.84 14.68 15.35
C LEU A 190 -11.69 14.24 14.15
N SER A 191 -12.98 14.59 14.13
CA SER A 191 -13.86 14.31 12.99
C SER A 191 -13.41 15.07 11.72
N HIS A 192 -13.04 16.35 11.86
CA HIS A 192 -12.50 17.14 10.75
C HIS A 192 -11.17 16.59 10.22
N LEU A 193 -10.24 16.24 11.11
CA LEU A 193 -8.93 15.69 10.76
C LEU A 193 -9.06 14.33 10.08
N SER A 194 -9.91 13.45 10.61
CA SER A 194 -10.22 12.16 10.01
C SER A 194 -10.78 12.34 8.60
N GLY A 195 -11.73 13.27 8.42
CA GLY A 195 -12.25 13.61 7.09
C GLY A 195 -11.19 14.16 6.14
N ALA A 196 -10.23 14.96 6.63
CA ALA A 196 -9.12 15.46 5.82
C ALA A 196 -8.17 14.34 5.37
N SER A 197 -7.80 13.43 6.29
CA SER A 197 -6.98 12.25 5.97
C SER A 197 -7.67 11.38 4.91
N ILE A 198 -8.95 11.06 5.11
CA ILE A 198 -9.73 10.24 4.17
C ILE A 198 -9.73 10.84 2.76
N ARG A 199 -9.79 12.18 2.62
CA ARG A 199 -9.74 12.83 1.30
C ARG A 199 -8.37 12.64 0.62
N VAL A 200 -7.28 12.75 1.38
CA VAL A 200 -5.92 12.50 0.86
C VAL A 200 -5.77 11.02 0.47
N ASP A 201 -6.22 10.10 1.34
CA ASP A 201 -6.18 8.67 1.08
C ASP A 201 -7.02 8.30 -0.15
N MET A 202 -8.18 8.92 -0.32
CA MET A 202 -9.04 8.72 -1.49
C MET A 202 -8.38 9.21 -2.79
N GLN A 203 -7.66 10.33 -2.76
CA GLN A 203 -6.89 10.82 -3.91
C GLN A 203 -5.80 9.82 -4.30
N GLU A 204 -5.04 9.33 -3.32
CA GLU A 204 -3.97 8.37 -3.56
C GLU A 204 -4.49 7.01 -4.03
N LEU A 205 -5.58 6.52 -3.42
CA LEU A 205 -6.27 5.31 -3.87
C LEU A 205 -6.71 5.42 -5.33
N ASN A 206 -7.30 6.56 -5.72
CA ASN A 206 -7.73 6.78 -7.10
C ASN A 206 -6.55 6.87 -8.07
N ARG A 207 -5.44 7.48 -7.64
CA ARG A 207 -4.19 7.52 -8.44
C ARG A 207 -3.65 6.11 -8.68
N LEU A 208 -3.57 5.29 -7.63
CA LEU A 208 -3.10 3.91 -7.71
C LEU A 208 -4.03 3.06 -8.59
N LYS A 209 -5.35 3.17 -8.41
CA LYS A 209 -6.34 2.48 -9.26
C LYS A 209 -6.20 2.79 -10.75
N ARG A 210 -5.76 4.00 -11.13
CA ARG A 210 -5.49 4.36 -12.52
C ARG A 210 -4.15 3.83 -13.03
N ARG A 211 -3.13 3.78 -12.16
CA ARG A 211 -1.78 3.33 -12.55
C ARG A 211 -1.68 1.81 -12.68
N CYS A 212 -2.41 1.03 -11.90
CA CYS A 212 -2.31 -0.44 -11.97
C CYS A 212 -2.62 -0.98 -13.38
N PRO A 213 -3.76 -0.65 -14.02
CA PRO A 213 -4.06 -1.17 -15.36
C PRO A 213 -3.08 -0.68 -16.43
N GLU A 214 -2.58 0.54 -16.30
CA GLU A 214 -1.60 1.09 -17.23
C GLU A 214 -0.26 0.34 -17.15
N LEU A 215 0.22 0.05 -15.94
CA LEU A 215 1.43 -0.75 -15.75
C LEU A 215 1.23 -2.19 -16.20
N GLU A 216 0.06 -2.78 -15.95
CA GLU A 216 -0.30 -4.11 -16.46
C GLU A 216 -0.27 -4.17 -17.99
N ARG A 217 -0.77 -3.13 -18.67
CA ARG A 217 -0.72 -3.00 -20.13
C ARG A 217 0.72 -2.87 -20.64
N GLN A 218 1.51 -1.97 -20.06
CA GLN A 218 2.92 -1.78 -20.43
C GLN A 218 3.73 -3.07 -20.24
N LEU A 219 3.49 -3.80 -19.14
CA LEU A 219 4.13 -5.08 -18.88
C LEU A 219 3.75 -6.12 -19.94
N ALA A 220 2.47 -6.22 -20.29
CA ALA A 220 2.01 -7.14 -21.33
C ALA A 220 2.63 -6.82 -22.71
N GLU A 221 2.68 -5.54 -23.09
CA GLU A 221 3.31 -5.08 -24.33
C GLU A 221 4.82 -5.40 -24.35
N ALA A 222 5.53 -5.09 -23.26
CA ALA A 222 6.95 -5.40 -23.12
C ALA A 222 7.23 -6.91 -23.21
N GLN A 223 6.39 -7.74 -22.59
CA GLN A 223 6.49 -9.20 -22.67
C GLN A 223 6.29 -9.71 -24.11
N ILE A 224 5.34 -9.15 -24.87
CA ILE A 224 5.13 -9.50 -26.28
C ILE A 224 6.35 -9.14 -27.11
N ILE A 225 6.89 -7.93 -26.95
CA ILE A 225 8.08 -7.47 -27.69
C ILE A 225 9.28 -8.37 -27.37
N MET A 226 9.49 -8.68 -26.09
CA MET A 226 10.61 -9.52 -25.65
C MET A 226 10.49 -10.94 -26.22
N ARG A 227 9.30 -11.53 -26.20
CA ARG A 227 9.06 -12.86 -26.79
C ARG A 227 9.33 -12.88 -28.30
N ARG A 228 8.93 -11.84 -29.03
CA ARG A 228 9.21 -11.73 -30.48
C ARG A 228 10.71 -11.66 -30.77
N ARG A 229 11.43 -10.79 -30.06
CA ARG A 229 12.89 -10.68 -30.22
C ARG A 229 13.61 -11.98 -29.90
N LEU A 230 13.15 -12.70 -28.87
CA LEU A 230 13.72 -13.98 -28.49
C LEU A 230 13.49 -15.04 -29.58
N ALA A 231 12.31 -15.07 -30.20
CA ALA A 231 12.02 -15.93 -31.35
C ALA A 231 12.88 -15.59 -32.58
N GLU A 232 13.01 -14.31 -32.94
CA GLU A 232 13.87 -13.85 -34.03
C GLU A 232 15.34 -14.24 -33.80
N GLN A 233 15.85 -14.08 -32.57
CA GLN A 233 17.19 -14.51 -32.21
C GLN A 233 17.37 -16.03 -32.32
N GLN A 234 16.37 -16.81 -31.92
CA GLN A 234 16.40 -18.27 -32.05
C GLN A 234 16.44 -18.71 -33.53
N GLU A 235 15.69 -18.05 -34.41
CA GLU A 235 15.73 -18.30 -35.85
C GLU A 235 17.11 -17.99 -36.45
N ILE A 236 17.69 -16.82 -36.09
CA ILE A 236 19.02 -16.44 -36.55
C ILE A 236 20.08 -17.45 -36.08
N ILE A 237 20.03 -17.85 -34.81
CA ILE A 237 20.95 -18.86 -34.25
C ILE A 237 20.79 -20.18 -35.00
N GLY A 238 19.55 -20.62 -35.28
CA GLY A 238 19.28 -21.83 -36.04
C GLY A 238 19.86 -21.79 -37.46
N ALA A 239 19.66 -20.67 -38.17
CA ALA A 239 20.19 -20.46 -39.52
C ALA A 239 21.73 -20.45 -39.53
N LEU A 240 22.35 -19.77 -38.56
CA LEU A 240 23.81 -19.73 -38.41
C LEU A 240 24.39 -21.12 -38.10
N ASN A 241 23.76 -21.88 -37.21
CA ASN A 241 24.18 -23.24 -36.89
C ASN A 241 24.08 -24.17 -38.11
N THR A 242 23.03 -24.01 -38.93
CA THR A 242 22.86 -24.79 -40.16
C THR A 242 23.97 -24.48 -41.16
N ARG A 243 24.27 -23.18 -41.36
CA ARG A 243 25.35 -22.75 -42.24
C ARG A 243 26.72 -23.24 -41.75
N LEU A 244 26.97 -23.15 -40.44
CA LEU A 244 28.20 -23.64 -39.83
C LEU A 244 28.37 -25.14 -40.07
N ALA A 245 27.30 -25.94 -39.90
CA ALA A 245 27.33 -27.37 -40.15
C ALA A 245 27.66 -27.69 -41.62
N LEU A 246 27.09 -26.94 -42.57
CA LEU A 246 27.41 -27.08 -43.99
C LEU A 246 28.88 -26.73 -44.28
N THR A 247 29.39 -25.63 -43.73
CA THR A 247 30.78 -25.22 -43.92
C THR A 247 31.76 -26.28 -43.39
N VAL A 248 31.51 -26.79 -42.16
CA VAL A 248 32.33 -27.86 -41.57
C VAL A 248 32.32 -29.12 -42.44
N GLU A 249 31.17 -29.48 -43.02
CA GLU A 249 31.08 -30.63 -43.92
C GLU A 249 31.82 -30.40 -45.24
N THR A 250 31.75 -29.19 -45.81
CA THR A 250 32.51 -28.85 -47.02
C THR A 250 34.02 -28.84 -46.77
N GLU A 251 34.46 -28.33 -45.61
CA GLU A 251 35.88 -28.35 -45.21
C GLU A 251 36.38 -29.78 -45.07
N ARG A 252 35.60 -30.67 -44.44
CA ARG A 252 35.95 -32.10 -44.36
C ARG A 252 36.10 -32.75 -45.72
N LYS A 253 35.18 -32.47 -46.65
CA LYS A 253 35.26 -33.00 -48.02
C LYS A 253 36.47 -32.45 -48.79
N LEU A 254 36.78 -31.17 -48.61
CA LEU A 254 37.95 -30.55 -49.21
C LEU A 254 39.23 -31.19 -48.68
N GLN A 255 39.37 -31.34 -47.36
CA GLN A 255 40.52 -32.01 -46.73
C GLN A 255 40.68 -33.46 -47.23
N ALA A 256 39.58 -34.20 -47.39
CA ALA A 256 39.62 -35.56 -47.92
C ALA A 256 40.05 -35.59 -49.41
N ALA A 257 39.61 -34.62 -50.20
CA ALA A 257 40.00 -34.49 -51.61
C ALA A 257 41.48 -34.08 -51.75
N GLU A 258 41.95 -33.13 -50.95
CA GLU A 258 43.35 -32.71 -50.86
C GLU A 258 44.24 -33.90 -50.50
N ALA A 259 43.90 -34.65 -49.45
CA ALA A 259 44.64 -35.86 -49.06
C ALA A 259 44.69 -36.91 -50.18
N ARG A 260 43.60 -37.06 -50.95
CA ARG A 260 43.56 -37.98 -52.10
C ARG A 260 44.42 -37.49 -53.26
N LEU A 261 44.48 -36.18 -53.52
CA LEU A 261 45.36 -35.61 -54.53
C LEU A 261 46.83 -35.84 -54.18
N THR A 262 47.21 -35.56 -52.93
CA THR A 262 48.59 -35.82 -52.45
C THR A 262 48.98 -37.29 -52.63
N MET A 263 48.10 -38.24 -52.27
CA MET A 263 48.34 -39.67 -52.49
C MET A 263 48.54 -40.04 -53.96
N LEU A 264 47.78 -39.44 -54.89
CA LEU A 264 47.91 -39.70 -56.33
C LEU A 264 49.19 -39.07 -56.91
N GLU A 265 49.58 -37.90 -56.44
CA GLU A 265 50.84 -37.24 -56.79
C GLU A 265 52.04 -38.07 -56.32
N GLU A 266 52.00 -38.58 -55.09
CA GLU A 266 53.03 -39.49 -54.56
C GLU A 266 53.12 -40.80 -55.36
N GLN A 267 51.99 -41.39 -55.77
CA GLN A 267 51.97 -42.60 -56.61
C GLN A 267 52.52 -42.36 -58.01
N THR A 268 52.19 -41.22 -58.63
CA THR A 268 52.73 -40.87 -59.95
C THR A 268 54.23 -40.60 -59.88
N GLN A 269 54.72 -39.95 -58.83
CA GLN A 269 56.17 -39.79 -58.60
C GLN A 269 56.86 -41.14 -58.35
N ALA A 270 56.29 -42.00 -57.52
CA ALA A 270 56.87 -43.32 -57.23
C ALA A 270 56.94 -44.21 -58.48
N THR A 271 55.91 -44.19 -59.33
CA THR A 271 55.92 -44.93 -60.60
C THR A 271 56.92 -44.37 -61.60
N GLN A 272 57.06 -43.03 -61.71
CA GLN A 272 58.08 -42.40 -62.54
C GLN A 272 59.50 -42.78 -62.09
N LEU A 273 59.78 -42.70 -60.78
CA LEU A 273 61.07 -43.09 -60.22
C LEU A 273 61.35 -44.59 -60.42
N SER A 274 60.35 -45.46 -60.26
CA SER A 274 60.50 -46.89 -60.52
C SER A 274 60.85 -47.17 -61.97
N ALA A 275 60.19 -46.51 -62.92
CA ALA A 275 60.49 -46.65 -64.35
C ALA A 275 61.89 -46.13 -64.69
N GLU A 276 62.31 -45.03 -64.06
CA GLU A 276 63.66 -44.48 -64.24
C GLU A 276 64.73 -45.40 -63.64
N VAL A 277 64.49 -45.99 -62.46
CA VAL A 277 65.38 -46.99 -61.86
C VAL A 277 65.47 -48.23 -62.75
N GLU A 278 64.36 -48.77 -63.26
CA GLU A 278 64.38 -49.91 -64.18
C GLU A 278 65.18 -49.60 -65.46
N SER A 279 65.01 -48.41 -66.02
CA SER A 279 65.76 -47.93 -67.19
C SER A 279 67.26 -47.85 -66.90
N LEU A 280 67.66 -47.19 -65.80
CA LEU A 280 69.06 -47.06 -65.38
C LEU A 280 69.69 -48.41 -65.04
N THR A 281 68.93 -49.31 -64.42
CA THR A 281 69.39 -50.67 -64.09
C THR A 281 69.63 -51.48 -65.36
N SER A 282 68.75 -51.36 -66.35
CA SER A 282 68.91 -52.00 -67.67
C SER A 282 70.10 -51.44 -68.45
N GLN A 283 70.38 -50.13 -68.33
CA GLN A 283 71.57 -49.52 -68.92
C GLN A 283 72.85 -50.06 -68.25
N LEU A 284 72.88 -50.14 -66.92
CA LEU A 284 74.02 -50.68 -66.17
C LEU A 284 74.30 -52.16 -66.43
N SER A 285 73.27 -53.00 -66.59
CA SER A 285 73.46 -54.39 -66.98
C SER A 285 74.04 -54.50 -68.40
N ALA A 286 73.51 -53.73 -69.35
CA ALA A 286 74.05 -53.68 -70.71
C ALA A 286 75.50 -53.17 -70.75
N GLU A 287 75.88 -52.25 -69.85
CA GLU A 287 77.26 -51.77 -69.71
C GLU A 287 78.18 -52.81 -69.07
N ARG A 288 77.68 -53.60 -68.10
CA ARG A 288 78.40 -54.71 -67.47
C ARG A 288 78.64 -55.86 -68.44
N ASP A 289 77.66 -56.20 -69.27
CA ASP A 289 77.78 -57.27 -70.28
C ASP A 289 78.73 -56.89 -71.43
N ARG A 290 79.14 -55.61 -71.54
CA ARG A 290 80.13 -55.11 -72.51
C ARG A 290 81.58 -55.14 -72.00
N ARG A 291 81.82 -55.46 -70.73
CA ARG A 291 83.17 -55.59 -70.13
C ARG A 291 83.60 -57.05 -70.05
#